data_AF-A0A2A4TBY9-F1
#
_entry.id   AF-A0A2A4TBY9-F1
#
_cell.length_a   1.000
_cell.length_b   1.000
_cell.length_c   1.000
_cell.angle_alpha   90.00
_cell.angle_beta   90.00
_cell.angle_gamma   90.00
#
_symmetry.space_group_name_H-M   'P 1'
#
loop_
_entity.id
_entity.type
_entity.pdbx_description
1 polymer ?
#
loop_
_entity_poly.entity_id
_entity_poly.type
_entity_poly.pdbx_seq_one_letter_code
_entity_poly.pdbx_strand_id
1 'polypeptide(L)' 'MVLGPQPQKDIGKKTLVLDLDETLVHSSFQPVENPDYIVPVEIEGSVCNIYVVKRPGVDEFLKRLAPFYEMVIYTASL' A
#
# COMPACT_ATOMS: atom_id res chain seq x y z
N MET A 1 -9.02 17.96 -8.52
CA MET A 1 -9.28 17.25 -7.24
C MET A 1 -8.74 15.84 -7.43
N VAL A 2 -7.93 15.31 -6.50
CA VAL A 2 -7.27 14.01 -6.69
C VAL A 2 -8.26 12.84 -6.52
N LEU A 3 -9.28 13.01 -5.67
CA LEU A 3 -10.38 12.06 -5.51
C LEU A 3 -11.60 12.51 -6.33
N GLY A 4 -12.28 11.54 -6.93
CA GLY A 4 -13.59 11.72 -7.55
C GLY A 4 -14.73 11.67 -6.52
N PRO A 5 -15.99 11.59 -6.97
CA PRO A 5 -17.12 11.35 -6.08
C PRO A 5 -16.94 10.04 -5.29
N GLN A 6 -17.36 10.06 -4.03
CA GLN A 6 -17.24 8.90 -3.14
C GLN A 6 -18.04 7.70 -3.70
N PRO A 7 -17.46 6.48 -3.73
CA PRO A 7 -18.17 5.28 -4.17
C PRO A 7 -19.44 5.03 -3.35
N GLN A 8 -20.49 4.46 -3.97
CA GLN A 8 -21.77 4.24 -3.31
C GLN A 8 -21.67 3.46 -1.99
N LYS A 9 -20.78 2.45 -1.94
CA LYS A 9 -20.54 1.61 -0.75
C LYS A 9 -19.91 2.35 0.43
N ASP A 10 -19.36 3.54 0.18
CA ASP A 10 -18.59 4.32 1.15
C ASP A 10 -19.27 5.65 1.51
N ILE A 11 -20.43 5.97 0.91
CA ILE A 11 -21.20 7.18 1.20
C ILE A 11 -21.42 7.33 2.71
N GLY A 12 -20.97 8.47 3.25
CA GLY A 12 -21.13 8.82 4.67
C GLY A 12 -20.02 8.29 5.58
N LYS A 13 -19.07 7.49 5.05
CA LYS A 13 -17.84 7.14 5.77
C LYS A 13 -16.83 8.28 5.70
N LYS A 14 -15.98 8.39 6.72
CA LYS A 14 -14.80 9.25 6.66
C LYS A 14 -13.77 8.64 5.70
N THR A 15 -13.06 9.49 4.96
CA THR A 15 -11.92 9.07 4.15
C THR A 15 -10.67 8.95 5.03
N LEU A 16 -10.05 7.77 5.03
CA LEU A 16 -8.79 7.49 5.70
C LEU A 16 -7.70 7.38 4.64
N VAL A 17 -6.82 8.37 4.59
CA VAL A 17 -5.65 8.38 3.70
C VAL A 17 -4.48 7.72 4.43
N LEU A 18 -3.89 6.70 3.82
CA LEU A 18 -2.76 5.94 4.37
C LEU A 18 -1.58 6.02 3.41
N ASP A 19 -0.40 6.25 3.97
CA ASP A 19 0.86 6.03 3.26
C ASP A 19 1.17 4.52 3.14
N LEU A 20 2.06 4.16 2.22
CA LEU A 20 2.45 2.78 1.92
C LEU A 20 3.78 2.41 2.55
N ASP A 21 4.90 2.94 2.04
CA ASP A 21 6.24 2.61 2.51
C ASP A 21 6.50 3.16 3.92
N GLU A 22 7.20 2.37 4.73
CA GLU A 22 7.43 2.61 6.17
C GLU A 22 6.15 2.75 7.03
N THR A 23 4.97 2.56 6.44
CA THR A 23 3.68 2.61 7.13
C THR A 23 2.99 1.25 7.14
N LEU A 24 2.78 0.65 5.97
CA LEU A 24 2.11 -0.64 5.76
C LEU A 24 3.10 -1.74 5.33
N VAL A 25 4.14 -1.35 4.59
CA VAL A 25 5.17 -2.24 4.07
C VAL A 25 6.55 -1.59 4.17
N HIS A 26 7.59 -2.41 4.09
CA HIS A 26 8.97 -1.98 3.86
C HIS A 26 9.45 -2.59 2.55
N SER A 27 10.04 -1.77 1.67
CA SER A 27 10.53 -2.20 0.35
C SER A 27 12.04 -1.98 0.24
N SER A 28 12.74 -2.90 -0.43
CA SER A 28 14.20 -2.85 -0.63
C SER A 28 14.61 -3.39 -1.99
N PHE A 29 15.62 -2.76 -2.60
CA PHE A 29 16.30 -3.29 -3.80
C PHE A 29 17.32 -4.37 -3.46
N GLN A 30 17.72 -4.49 -2.20
CA GLN A 30 18.59 -5.56 -1.73
C GLN A 30 17.74 -6.77 -1.36
N PRO A 31 18.19 -8.01 -1.68
CA PRO A 31 17.52 -9.22 -1.23
C PRO A 31 17.35 -9.24 0.29
N VAL A 32 16.15 -9.57 0.74
CA VAL A 32 15.83 -9.77 2.16
C VAL A 32 15.46 -11.23 2.41
N GLU A 33 15.68 -11.73 3.62
CA GLU A 33 15.24 -13.08 3.98
C GLU A 33 13.71 -13.14 4.09
N ASN A 34 13.10 -14.14 3.43
CA ASN A 34 11.67 -14.42 3.47
C ASN A 34 10.76 -13.19 3.13
N PRO A 35 10.90 -12.59 1.93
CA PRO A 35 10.03 -11.50 1.51
C PRO A 35 8.58 -12.00 1.37
N ASP A 36 7.61 -11.15 1.71
CA ASP A 36 6.19 -11.44 1.45
C ASP A 36 5.87 -11.33 -0.04
N TYR A 37 6.50 -10.37 -0.72
CA TYR A 37 6.37 -10.19 -2.17
C TYR A 37 7.71 -9.84 -2.81
N ILE A 38 7.87 -10.27 -4.06
CA ILE A 38 8.97 -9.84 -4.94
C ILE A 38 8.31 -9.24 -6.17
N VAL A 39 8.57 -7.96 -6.41
CA VAL A 39 7.94 -7.17 -7.47
C VAL A 39 9.02 -6.78 -8.49
N PRO A 40 8.95 -7.25 -9.74
CA PRO A 40 9.84 -6.79 -10.79
C PRO A 40 9.42 -5.39 -11.24
N VAL A 41 10.35 -4.44 -11.25
CA VAL A 41 10.14 -3.08 -11.74
C VAL A 41 11.19 -2.73 -12.79
N GLU A 42 10.77 -1.99 -13.81
CA GLU A 42 11.67 -1.51 -14.86
C GLU A 42 12.22 -0.14 -14.47
N ILE A 43 13.55 -0.04 -14.33
CA ILE A 43 14.27 1.20 -14.04
C ILE A 43 15.32 1.35 -15.13
N GLU A 44 15.25 2.46 -15.88
CA GLU A 44 16.21 2.81 -16.94
C GLU A 44 16.40 1.68 -17.99
N GLY A 45 15.32 0.97 -18.34
CA GLY A 45 15.34 -0.13 -19.31
C GLY A 45 15.91 -1.44 -18.78
N SER A 46 16.20 -1.52 -17.48
CA SER A 46 16.62 -2.75 -16.79
C SER A 46 15.56 -3.18 -15.79
N VAL A 47 15.29 -4.49 -15.72
CA VAL A 47 14.40 -5.04 -14.69
C VAL A 47 15.19 -5.27 -13.41
N CYS A 48 14.75 -4.65 -12.33
CA CYS A 48 15.25 -4.91 -10.99
C CYS A 48 14.12 -5.45 -10.09
N ASN A 49 14.49 -6.28 -9.12
CA ASN A 49 13.53 -6.84 -8.17
C ASN A 49 13.48 -5.97 -6.91
N ILE A 50 12.27 -5.56 -6.54
CA ILE A 50 11.98 -4.98 -5.23
C ILE A 50 11.44 -6.09 -4.33
N TYR A 51 12.04 -6.21 -3.15
CA TYR A 51 11.62 -7.13 -2.11
C TYR A 51 10.77 -6.37 -1.10
N VAL A 52 9.56 -6.85 -0.86
CA VAL A 52 8.58 -6.19 0.01
C VAL A 52 8.28 -7.08 1.21
N VAL A 53 8.38 -6.49 2.40
CA VAL A 53 8.00 -7.11 3.66
C VAL A 53 6.80 -6.36 4.23
N LYS A 54 5.78 -7.10 4.65
CA LYS A 54 4.58 -6.56 5.25
C LYS A 54 4.84 -6.19 6.70
N ARG A 55 4.27 -5.06 7.14
CA ARG A 55 4.24 -4.75 8.56
C ARG A 55 3.39 -5.79 9.30
N PRO A 56 3.86 -6.37 10.42
CA PRO A 56 3.07 -7.31 11.20
C PRO A 56 1.70 -6.75 11.57
N GLY A 57 0.64 -7.53 11.31
CA GLY A 57 -0.75 -7.13 11.57
C GLY A 57 -1.40 -6.27 10.48
N VAL A 58 -0.72 -5.94 9.38
CA VAL A 58 -1.26 -5.06 8.33
C VAL A 58 -2.57 -5.57 7.72
N ASP A 59 -2.70 -6.89 7.49
CA ASP A 59 -3.93 -7.46 6.95
C ASP A 59 -5.11 -7.28 7.89
N GLU A 60 -4.88 -7.50 9.18
CA GLU A 60 -5.90 -7.34 10.20
C GLU A 60 -6.27 -5.87 10.36
N PHE A 61 -5.28 -4.97 10.37
CA PHE A 61 -5.48 -3.53 10.42
C PHE A 61 -6.40 -3.06 9.28
N LEU A 62 -6.08 -3.42 8.04
CA LEU A 62 -6.88 -3.03 6.87
C LEU A 62 -8.27 -3.66 6.90
N LYS A 63 -8.39 -4.95 7.25
CA LYS A 63 -9.69 -5.64 7.35
C LYS A 63 -10.58 -5.04 8.44
N ARG A 64 -10.02 -4.67 9.59
CA ARG A 64 -10.77 -4.06 10.70
C ARG A 64 -11.26 -2.66 10.34
N LEU A 65 -10.50 -1.89 9.57
CA LEU A 65 -10.87 -0.50 9.23
C LEU A 65 -11.77 -0.36 8.00
N ALA A 66 -11.70 -1.31 7.04
CA ALA A 66 -12.48 -1.27 5.81
C ALA A 66 -14.01 -1.05 5.97
N PRO A 67 -14.68 -1.60 7.00
CA PRO A 67 -16.10 -1.33 7.22
C PRO A 67 -16.40 0.11 7.61
N PHE A 68 -15.45 0.81 8.25
CA PHE A 68 -15.66 2.12 8.87
C PHE A 68 -15.21 3.30 8.02
N TYR A 69 -14.25 3.08 7.11
CA TYR A 69 -13.62 4.14 6.32
C TYR A 69 -13.65 3.87 4.82
N GLU A 70 -13.72 4.93 4.03
CA GLU A 70 -13.22 4.92 2.66
C GLU A 70 -11.70 4.97 2.73
N MET A 71 -11.02 3.85 2.49
CA MET A 71 -9.56 3.81 2.56
C MET A 71 -8.93 4.18 1.23
N VAL A 72 -8.00 5.14 1.27
CA VAL A 72 -7.23 5.63 0.12
C VAL A 72 -5.75 5.45 0.42
N ILE A 73 -5.01 4.78 -0.46
CA ILE A 73 -3.55 4.78 -0.41
C ILE A 73 -3.05 6.03 -1.13
N TYR A 74 -2.22 6.81 -0.46
CA TYR A 74 -1.57 7.97 -1.06
C TYR A 74 -0.13 8.02 -0.55
N THR A 75 0.80 7.80 -1.47
CA THR A 75 2.21 7.65 -1.17
C THR A 75 3.05 8.49 -2.13
N ALA A 76 4.27 8.81 -1.72
CA ALA A 76 5.26 9.51 -2.55
C ALA A 76 6.09 8.54 -3.40
N SER A 77 5.93 7.24 -3.17
CA SER A 77 6.62 6.17 -3.88
C SER A 77 6.16 6.08 -5.34
N LEU A 78 7.09 5.65 -6.21
CA LEU A 78 6.89 5.49 -7.66
C LEU A 78 6.32 4.11 -8.01
#